data_AF-A0A9E5JHP1-F1
#
_entry.id   AF-A0A9E5JHP1-F1
#
_cell.length_a   1.000
_cell.length_b   1.000
_cell.length_c   1.000
_cell.angle_alpha   90.00
_cell.angle_beta   90.00
_cell.angle_gamma   90.00
#
_symmetry.space_group_name_H-M   'P 1'
#
loop_
_entity.id
_entity.type
_entity.pdbx_description
1 polymer ?
#
loop_
_entity_poly.entity_id
_entity_poly.type
_entity_poly.pdbx_seq_one_letter_code
_entity_poly.pdbx_strand_id
1 'polypeptide(L)'
;THGDADAAIEAVLALESEIRAWSADTLQSDERERAVAILRSMISRLGEIAVSGLREPRSVVAPFVEGLLAIRKIVRAEKRFDLSDVVRDSLLQAGVEVRDTKDGVEWVLKPQT
;
A
#
# COMPACT_ATOMS: atom_id res chain seq x y z
N THR A 1 0.00 -16.73 -14.13
CA THR A 1 1.34 -16.52 -13.55
C THR A 1 1.15 -16.21 -12.07
N HIS A 2 1.62 -17.08 -11.18
CA HIS A 2 1.41 -16.98 -9.73
C HIS A 2 2.30 -15.92 -9.04
N GLY A 3 3.30 -15.36 -9.76
CA GLY A 3 4.36 -14.53 -9.16
C GLY A 3 3.95 -13.11 -8.73
N ASP A 4 2.89 -12.53 -9.32
CA ASP A 4 2.52 -11.13 -9.03
C ASP A 4 1.88 -10.95 -7.66
N ALA A 5 1.06 -11.93 -7.26
CA ALA A 5 0.39 -11.93 -5.96
C ALA A 5 1.39 -12.22 -4.84
N ASP A 6 2.28 -13.18 -5.07
CA ASP A 6 3.34 -13.54 -4.12
C ASP A 6 4.30 -12.34 -3.92
N ALA A 7 4.68 -11.64 -4.99
CA ALA A 7 5.50 -10.42 -4.90
C ALA A 7 4.80 -9.27 -4.17
N ALA A 8 3.49 -9.09 -4.37
CA ALA A 8 2.70 -8.08 -3.66
C ALA A 8 2.58 -8.40 -2.16
N ILE A 9 2.45 -9.68 -1.81
CA ILE A 9 2.42 -10.14 -0.42
C ILE A 9 3.78 -9.87 0.24
N GLU A 10 4.88 -10.21 -0.42
CA GLU A 10 6.24 -9.94 0.09
C GLU A 10 6.49 -8.43 0.31
N ALA A 11 6.03 -7.57 -0.59
CA ALA A 11 6.15 -6.13 -0.44
C ALA A 11 5.36 -5.59 0.76
N VAL A 12 4.15 -6.13 1.00
CA VAL A 12 3.33 -5.76 2.16
C VAL A 12 3.96 -6.25 3.47
N LEU A 13 4.53 -7.46 3.48
CA LEU A 13 5.21 -8.03 4.65
C LEU A 13 6.52 -7.28 4.97
N ALA A 14 7.24 -6.83 3.95
CA ALA A 14 8.43 -5.99 4.12
C ALA A 14 8.07 -4.63 4.75
N LEU A 15 7.01 -3.97 4.25
CA LEU A 15 6.52 -2.71 4.81
C LEU A 15 6.02 -2.88 6.26
N GLU A 16 5.36 -3.99 6.57
CA GLU A 16 5.00 -4.35 7.94
C GLU A 16 6.22 -4.44 8.86
N SER A 17 7.30 -5.07 8.38
CA SER A 17 8.54 -5.22 9.15
C SER A 17 9.22 -3.88 9.41
N GLU A 18 9.22 -2.97 8.44
CA GLU A 18 9.78 -1.63 8.59
C GLU A 18 8.98 -0.77 9.58
N ILE A 19 7.64 -0.83 9.52
CA ILE A 19 6.75 -0.17 10.49
C ILE A 19 6.99 -0.73 11.91
N ARG A 20 7.22 -2.05 12.03
CA ARG A 20 7.55 -2.71 13.31
C ARG A 20 8.91 -2.32 13.87
N ALA A 21 9.91 -2.10 13.01
CA ALA A 21 11.24 -1.66 13.41
C ALA A 21 11.24 -0.21 13.89
N TRP A 22 10.45 0.65 13.24
CA TRP A 22 10.28 2.06 13.63
C TRP A 22 9.44 2.23 14.92
N SER A 23 8.42 1.38 15.11
CA SER A 23 7.58 1.40 16.32
C SER A 23 8.32 0.95 17.59
N ALA A 24 9.48 0.31 17.47
CA ALA A 24 10.26 -0.13 18.63
C ALA A 24 10.85 1.03 19.43
N ASP A 25 10.91 2.24 18.86
CA ASP A 25 11.53 3.41 19.51
C ASP A 25 10.56 4.23 20.36
N THR A 26 9.22 4.08 20.24
CA THR A 26 8.29 5.02 20.92
C THR A 26 6.89 4.53 21.39
N LEU A 27 6.47 3.25 21.29
CA LEU A 27 5.10 2.86 21.72
C LEU A 27 5.00 1.59 22.59
N GLN A 28 4.08 1.64 23.57
CA GLN A 28 3.72 0.57 24.50
C GLN A 28 3.27 -0.71 23.76
N SER A 29 3.66 -1.89 24.27
CA SER A 29 3.54 -3.20 23.62
C SER A 29 2.13 -3.58 23.17
N ASP A 30 1.11 -3.13 23.87
CA ASP A 30 -0.25 -3.63 23.70
C ASP A 30 -0.98 -2.98 22.52
N GLU A 31 -0.70 -1.70 22.26
CA GLU A 31 -1.19 -0.99 21.08
C GLU A 31 -0.56 -1.58 19.80
N ARG A 32 0.70 -1.99 19.90
CA ARG A 32 1.48 -2.63 18.84
C ARG A 32 0.93 -4.02 18.49
N GLU A 33 0.61 -4.84 19.49
CA GLU A 33 0.00 -6.17 19.25
C GLU A 33 -1.36 -6.06 18.56
N ARG A 34 -2.18 -5.05 18.91
CA ARG A 34 -3.45 -4.77 18.23
C ARG A 34 -3.26 -4.31 16.79
N ALA A 35 -2.33 -3.40 16.52
CA ALA A 35 -2.05 -2.93 15.17
C ALA A 35 -1.59 -4.08 14.25
N VAL A 36 -0.76 -4.98 14.79
CA VAL A 36 -0.32 -6.20 14.09
C VAL A 36 -1.47 -7.16 13.81
N ALA A 37 -2.37 -7.37 14.77
CA ALA A 37 -3.53 -8.24 14.57
C ALA A 37 -4.48 -7.71 13.47
N ILE A 38 -4.68 -6.39 13.43
CA ILE A 38 -5.50 -5.72 12.41
C ILE A 38 -4.86 -5.90 11.02
N LEU A 39 -3.56 -5.67 10.89
CA LEU A 39 -2.85 -5.81 9.62
C LEU A 39 -2.90 -7.26 9.10
N ARG A 40 -2.67 -8.25 9.97
CA ARG A 40 -2.79 -9.67 9.62
C ARG A 40 -4.20 -10.04 9.15
N SER A 41 -5.24 -9.49 9.79
CA SER A 41 -6.62 -9.73 9.35
C SER A 41 -6.92 -9.17 7.95
N MET A 42 -6.30 -8.03 7.59
CA MET A 42 -6.44 -7.44 6.26
C MET A 42 -5.70 -8.26 5.20
N ILE A 43 -4.51 -8.78 5.52
CA ILE A 43 -3.74 -9.69 4.66
C ILE A 43 -4.50 -10.99 4.41
N SER A 44 -5.06 -11.62 5.45
CA SER A 44 -5.85 -12.85 5.30
C SER A 44 -7.08 -12.63 4.42
N ARG A 45 -7.77 -11.48 4.60
CA ARG A 45 -8.93 -11.12 3.79
C ARG A 45 -8.56 -10.85 2.32
N LEU A 46 -7.36 -10.32 2.08
CA LEU A 46 -6.80 -10.17 0.74
C LEU A 46 -6.49 -11.53 0.10
N GLY A 47 -5.95 -12.48 0.86
CA GLY A 47 -5.74 -13.87 0.44
C GLY A 47 -7.04 -14.59 0.07
N GLU A 48 -8.10 -14.43 0.86
CA GLU A 48 -9.44 -14.96 0.55
C GLU A 48 -10.01 -14.37 -0.75
N ILE A 49 -9.79 -13.09 -1.00
CA ILE A 49 -10.23 -12.41 -2.22
C ILE A 49 -9.40 -12.87 -3.43
N ALA A 50 -8.10 -13.10 -3.26
CA ALA A 50 -7.20 -13.60 -4.31
C ALA A 50 -7.52 -15.04 -4.73
N VAL A 51 -8.00 -15.88 -3.81
CA VAL A 51 -8.52 -17.23 -4.12
C VAL A 51 -9.83 -17.17 -4.95
N SER A 52 -10.58 -16.06 -4.90
CA SER A 52 -11.78 -15.83 -5.73
C SER A 52 -11.42 -15.11 -7.05
N GLY A 53 -10.94 -15.87 -8.04
CA GLY A 53 -10.43 -15.37 -9.33
C GLY A 53 -11.42 -14.71 -10.31
N LEU A 54 -12.32 -13.82 -9.87
CA LEU A 54 -13.30 -13.12 -10.72
C LEU A 54 -13.49 -11.62 -10.41
N ARG A 55 -12.59 -10.97 -9.66
CA ARG A 55 -12.64 -9.50 -9.49
C ARG A 55 -11.61 -8.81 -10.35
N GLU A 56 -12.03 -7.76 -11.05
CA GLU A 56 -11.12 -6.87 -11.78
C GLU A 56 -10.01 -6.40 -10.82
N PRO A 57 -8.72 -6.71 -11.08
CA PRO A 57 -7.64 -6.43 -10.13
C PRO A 57 -7.59 -4.97 -9.66
N ARG A 58 -7.96 -4.04 -10.55
CA ARG A 58 -8.10 -2.61 -10.24
C ARG A 58 -9.11 -2.35 -9.13
N SER A 59 -10.27 -3.02 -9.15
CA SER A 59 -11.33 -2.83 -8.15
C SER A 59 -10.92 -3.29 -6.75
N VAL A 60 -10.02 -4.29 -6.67
CA VAL A 60 -9.51 -4.80 -5.39
C VAL A 60 -8.52 -3.83 -4.77
N VAL A 61 -7.61 -3.27 -5.57
CA VAL A 61 -6.54 -2.39 -5.09
C VAL A 61 -6.94 -0.92 -4.98
N ALA A 62 -8.01 -0.49 -5.67
CA ALA A 62 -8.42 0.91 -5.74
C ALA A 62 -8.57 1.61 -4.38
N PRO A 63 -9.26 1.03 -3.37
CA PRO A 63 -9.41 1.70 -2.06
C PRO A 63 -8.07 1.99 -1.38
N PHE A 64 -7.08 1.13 -1.57
CA PHE A 64 -5.75 1.28 -0.98
C PHE A 64 -4.93 2.36 -1.70
N VAL A 65 -4.98 2.36 -3.03
CA VAL A 65 -4.31 3.39 -3.84
C VAL A 65 -4.91 4.76 -3.54
N GLU A 66 -6.23 4.87 -3.46
CA GLU A 66 -6.93 6.12 -3.12
C GLU A 66 -6.54 6.64 -1.73
N GLY A 67 -6.42 5.76 -0.73
CA GLY A 67 -5.94 6.12 0.60
C GLY A 67 -4.52 6.69 0.59
N LEU A 68 -3.59 6.04 -0.13
CA LEU A 68 -2.21 6.51 -0.26
C LEU A 68 -2.12 7.84 -1.04
N LEU A 69 -2.93 8.02 -2.08
CA LEU A 69 -3.01 9.29 -2.80
C LEU A 69 -3.54 10.43 -1.91
N ALA A 70 -4.49 10.15 -1.01
CA ALA A 70 -4.96 11.13 -0.04
C ALA A 70 -3.84 11.54 0.93
N ILE A 71 -3.06 10.58 1.44
CA ILE A 71 -1.88 10.86 2.27
C ILE A 71 -0.85 11.70 1.49
N ARG A 72 -0.54 11.32 0.24
CA ARG A 72 0.37 12.06 -0.64
C ARG A 72 -0.06 13.52 -0.80
N LYS A 73 -1.37 13.78 -0.90
CA LYS A 73 -1.93 15.14 -0.99
C LYS A 73 -1.73 15.93 0.31
N ILE A 74 -1.96 15.31 1.47
CA ILE A 74 -1.79 15.95 2.79
C ILE A 74 -0.33 16.35 3.01
N VAL A 75 0.61 15.41 2.86
CA VAL A 75 2.04 15.68 3.10
C VAL A 75 2.58 16.72 2.10
N ARG A 76 2.08 16.73 0.86
CA ARG A 76 2.44 17.76 -0.12
C ARG A 76 1.92 19.14 0.26
N ALA A 77 0.70 19.24 0.81
CA ALA A 77 0.15 20.51 1.31
C ALA A 77 0.96 21.06 2.49
N GLU A 78 1.51 20.18 3.32
CA GLU A 78 2.44 20.51 4.41
C GLU A 78 3.88 20.80 3.93
N LYS A 79 4.12 20.79 2.61
CA LYS A 79 5.44 20.98 1.97
C LYS A 79 6.48 19.91 2.37
N ARG A 80 6.01 18.74 2.80
CA ARG A 80 6.81 17.54 3.07
C ARG A 80 7.03 16.76 1.78
N PHE A 81 7.85 17.32 0.89
CA PHE A 81 8.12 16.73 -0.43
C PHE A 81 8.85 15.39 -0.34
N ASP A 82 9.72 15.24 0.67
CA ASP A 82 10.39 13.99 1.05
C ASP A 82 9.38 12.85 1.22
N LEU A 83 8.34 13.05 2.04
CA LEU A 83 7.31 12.04 2.28
C LEU A 83 6.40 11.84 1.06
N SER A 84 6.14 12.89 0.30
CA SER A 84 5.36 12.81 -0.94
C SER A 84 6.05 11.90 -1.97
N ASP A 85 7.37 11.98 -2.07
CA ASP A 85 8.17 11.14 -2.96
C ASP A 85 8.19 9.68 -2.48
N VAL A 86 8.35 9.43 -1.18
CA VAL A 86 8.26 8.07 -0.61
C VAL A 86 6.94 7.40 -0.98
N VAL A 87 5.80 8.09 -0.81
CA VAL A 87 4.48 7.52 -1.16
C VAL A 87 4.36 7.23 -2.66
N ARG A 88 4.90 8.11 -3.52
CA ARG A 88 4.91 7.88 -4.97
C ARG A 88 5.75 6.65 -5.32
N ASP A 89 6.92 6.53 -4.73
CA ASP A 89 7.88 5.49 -5.07
C ASP A 89 7.41 4.11 -4.57
N SER A 90 6.77 4.05 -3.39
CA SER A 90 6.11 2.83 -2.89
C SER A 90 4.96 2.38 -3.81
N LEU A 91 4.14 3.31 -4.30
CA LEU A 91 3.09 2.98 -5.28
C LEU A 91 3.71 2.41 -6.57
N LEU A 92 4.77 3.04 -7.08
CA LEU A 92 5.45 2.58 -8.29
C LEU A 92 6.06 1.18 -8.11
N GLN A 93 6.68 0.91 -6.96
CA GLN A 93 7.22 -0.41 -6.61
C GLN A 93 6.13 -1.48 -6.53
N ALA A 94 4.92 -1.11 -6.07
CA ALA A 94 3.74 -1.98 -6.08
C ALA A 94 3.08 -2.11 -7.46
N GLY A 95 3.71 -1.62 -8.53
CA GLY A 95 3.19 -1.67 -9.90
C GLY A 95 2.10 -0.63 -10.18
N VAL A 96 1.89 0.36 -9.29
CA VAL A 96 0.92 1.44 -9.47
C VAL A 96 1.63 2.68 -9.99
N GLU A 97 1.43 3.00 -11.27
CA GLU A 97 1.93 4.26 -11.83
C GLU A 97 0.93 5.39 -11.56
N VAL A 98 1.39 6.44 -10.91
CA VAL A 98 0.60 7.64 -10.62
C VAL A 98 0.94 8.74 -11.61
N ARG A 99 -0.09 9.36 -12.20
CA ARG A 99 0.01 10.46 -13.16
C ARG A 99 -0.77 11.65 -12.62
N ASP A 100 -0.06 12.72 -12.34
CA ASP A 100 -0.71 13.99 -12.01
C ASP A 100 -1.21 14.63 -13.32
N THR A 101 -2.51 14.91 -13.40
CA THR A 101 -3.14 15.62 -14.52
C THR A 101 -3.72 16.95 -14.05
N LYS A 102 -4.11 17.79 -15.00
CA LYS A 102 -4.81 19.06 -14.71
C LYS A 102 -6.18 18.85 -14.06
N ASP A 103 -6.79 17.67 -14.26
CA ASP A 103 -8.14 17.34 -13.80
C ASP A 103 -8.11 16.51 -12.50
N GLY A 104 -6.93 16.08 -12.05
CA GLY A 104 -6.76 15.31 -10.83
C GLY A 104 -5.60 14.33 -10.92
N VAL A 105 -5.54 13.39 -9.98
CA VAL A 105 -4.54 12.32 -10.00
C VAL A 105 -5.17 11.09 -10.63
N GLU A 106 -4.55 10.60 -11.71
CA GLU A 106 -4.88 9.34 -12.34
C GLU A 106 -3.84 8.28 -11.96
N TRP A 107 -4.22 7.01 -11.97
CA TRP A 107 -3.28 5.91 -11.73
C TRP A 107 -3.64 4.68 -12.55
N VAL A 108 -2.63 3.92 -12.95
CA VAL A 108 -2.75 2.67 -13.71
C VAL A 108 -1.93 1.56 -13.08
N LEU A 109 -2.39 0.31 -13.25
CA LEU A 109 -1.59 -0.87 -12.91
C LEU A 109 -0.67 -1.17 -14.07
N LYS A 110 0.63 -1.26 -13.80
CA LYS A 110 1.60 -1.74 -14.78
C LYS A 110 1.43 -3.26 -14.94
N PRO A 111 1.37 -3.76 -16.18
CA PRO A 111 1.44 -5.20 -16.41
C PRO A 111 2.80 -5.69 -15.90
N GLN A 112 2.78 -6.71 -15.03
CA GLN A 112 4.02 -7.35 -14.61
C GLN A 112 4.60 -8.10 -15.81
N THR A 113 5.87 -7.81 -16.12
CA THR A 113 6.60 -8.43 -17.24
C THR A 113 7.39 -9.63 -16.73
#